data_AF-A0AAC8QR15-F1
#
_entry.id   AF-A0AAC8QR15-F1
#
_cell.length_a   1.000
_cell.length_b   1.000
_cell.length_c   1.000
_cell.angle_alpha   90.00
_cell.angle_beta   90.00
_cell.angle_gamma   90.00
#
_symmetry.space_group_name_H-M   'P 1'
#
loop_
_entity.id
_entity.type
_entity.pdbx_description
1 polymer ?
#
loop_
_entity_poly.entity_id
_entity_poly.type
_entity_poly.pdbx_seq_one_letter_code
_entity_poly.pdbx_strand_id
1 'polypeptide(L)'
;MATIWETLGIEPTTDEAVIRRAYARELKQHRPDQDPQGYQQLREAFDAAKEYAKGEMIWLDDGNVQAAVNLDSLLAGLTQAETHVVPQRVAPAPLQPDWQRETLEEDAERFSVQLLMDESDALNALRHYLDHNLPDALEARRVFSLELAQALSQRQGISRSLVNNVSDIMGWDLGGYRDSPLPYWVIHALDTQIDATAADNHWDYLRRQASLDRQRRLAWRILSGEVQHLPWWARLIPDFVQGLLNQVTEIRNAYPQLLERVNPELLRLSTPTLAVSWGALIAIWFWGFALYIQVKADAHLVWQAVTMVGIVILYLWGAPVLLSHYLREKPLARISHIFFWLLSWGIMAVPLFHIYVLLYHYPPASIGVARTCMFTAVIAYPVWWLVRSNLHQWYAMPFNGVVKLIMLPILFLRQLPPMVNVVGLIVLPPLYSYVIKWIYFFN
;
A
#
# COMPACT_ATOMS: atom_id res chain seq x y z
N MET A 1 -33.69 -20.78 -24.70
CA MET A 1 -32.37 -20.13 -24.55
C MET A 1 -31.68 -20.81 -23.38
N ALA A 2 -30.45 -21.29 -23.56
CA ALA A 2 -29.69 -21.89 -22.46
C ALA A 2 -29.34 -20.81 -21.45
N THR A 3 -29.44 -21.11 -20.16
CA THR A 3 -29.06 -20.16 -19.11
C THR A 3 -27.53 -20.06 -19.00
N ILE A 4 -26.97 -18.93 -18.53
CA ILE A 4 -25.50 -18.75 -18.38
C ILE A 4 -24.82 -19.88 -17.59
N TRP A 5 -25.58 -20.48 -16.67
CA TRP A 5 -25.16 -21.56 -15.79
C TRP A 5 -25.20 -22.93 -16.49
N GLU A 6 -26.15 -23.14 -17.40
CA GLU A 6 -26.20 -24.32 -18.28
C GLU A 6 -25.02 -24.34 -19.26
N THR A 7 -24.66 -23.18 -19.83
CA THR A 7 -23.50 -23.07 -20.74
C THR A 7 -22.17 -23.32 -20.02
N LEU A 8 -22.05 -22.97 -18.74
CA LEU A 8 -20.87 -23.27 -17.91
C LEU A 8 -20.93 -24.65 -17.22
N GLY A 9 -22.09 -25.31 -17.23
CA GLY A 9 -22.30 -26.61 -16.58
C GLY A 9 -22.09 -26.58 -15.07
N ILE A 10 -22.53 -25.51 -14.41
CA ILE A 10 -22.45 -25.31 -12.94
C ILE A 10 -23.74 -24.71 -12.40
N GLU A 11 -23.98 -24.82 -11.08
CA GLU A 11 -25.09 -24.11 -10.42
C GLU A 11 -24.75 -22.61 -10.23
N PRO A 12 -25.77 -21.73 -10.12
CA PRO A 12 -25.57 -20.30 -9.85
C PRO A 12 -24.73 -20.06 -8.60
N THR A 13 -23.62 -19.33 -8.75
CA THR A 13 -22.68 -19.08 -7.65
C THR A 13 -22.02 -17.71 -7.76
N THR A 14 -21.60 -17.16 -6.62
CA THR A 14 -20.80 -15.93 -6.55
C THR A 14 -19.31 -16.22 -6.33
N ASP A 15 -18.90 -17.49 -6.30
CA ASP A 15 -17.49 -17.88 -6.16
C ASP A 15 -16.76 -17.84 -7.51
N GLU A 16 -15.97 -16.78 -7.73
CA GLU A 16 -15.16 -16.59 -8.95
C GLU A 16 -14.16 -17.74 -9.23
N ALA A 17 -13.75 -18.50 -8.22
CA ALA A 17 -12.84 -19.63 -8.42
C ALA A 17 -13.57 -20.83 -9.07
N VAL A 18 -14.86 -21.02 -8.76
CA VAL A 18 -15.71 -22.06 -9.35
C VAL A 18 -16.04 -21.72 -10.80
N ILE A 19 -16.40 -20.46 -11.08
CA ILE A 19 -16.71 -19.97 -12.44
C ILE A 19 -15.50 -20.10 -13.37
N ARG A 20 -14.30 -19.73 -12.92
CA ARG A 20 -13.06 -19.88 -13.71
C ARG A 20 -12.69 -21.33 -14.01
N ARG A 21 -12.92 -22.23 -13.06
CA ARG A 21 -12.65 -23.67 -13.26
C ARG A 21 -13.61 -24.29 -14.25
N ALA A 22 -14.88 -23.90 -14.22
CA ALA A 22 -15.89 -24.33 -15.18
C ALA A 22 -15.54 -23.87 -16.60
N TYR A 23 -15.20 -22.58 -16.78
CA TYR A 23 -14.75 -22.04 -18.06
C TYR A 23 -13.53 -22.77 -18.62
N ALA A 24 -12.51 -23.05 -17.78
CA ALA A 24 -11.32 -23.78 -18.21
C ALA A 24 -11.60 -25.26 -18.59
N ARG A 25 -12.70 -25.84 -18.09
CA ARG A 25 -13.14 -27.19 -18.47
C ARG A 25 -13.81 -27.17 -19.85
N GLU A 26 -14.75 -26.25 -20.07
CA GLU A 26 -15.51 -26.15 -21.33
C GLU A 26 -14.67 -25.59 -22.49
N LEU A 27 -13.70 -24.71 -22.20
CA LEU A 27 -12.76 -24.17 -23.18
C LEU A 27 -11.91 -25.27 -23.85
N LYS A 28 -11.70 -26.40 -23.17
CA LYS A 28 -10.98 -27.55 -23.76
C LYS A 28 -11.81 -28.27 -24.83
N GLN A 29 -13.14 -28.16 -24.78
CA GLN A 29 -14.06 -28.78 -25.70
C GLN A 29 -14.41 -27.84 -26.87
N HIS A 30 -14.64 -26.56 -26.59
CA HIS A 30 -14.91 -25.54 -27.60
C HIS A 30 -13.64 -24.74 -27.92
N ARG A 31 -12.76 -25.32 -28.74
CA ARG A 31 -11.57 -24.61 -29.24
C ARG A 31 -11.97 -23.63 -30.35
N PRO A 32 -11.43 -22.40 -30.35
CA PRO A 32 -11.79 -21.35 -31.32
C PRO A 32 -11.51 -21.75 -32.78
N ASP A 33 -10.58 -22.67 -33.02
CA ASP A 33 -10.25 -23.16 -34.36
C ASP A 33 -11.25 -24.19 -34.91
N GLN A 34 -12.08 -24.80 -34.05
CA GLN A 34 -13.00 -25.89 -34.40
C GLN A 34 -14.47 -25.49 -34.28
N ASP A 35 -14.80 -24.59 -33.33
CA ASP A 35 -16.16 -24.11 -33.10
C ASP A 35 -16.17 -22.64 -32.66
N PRO A 36 -16.13 -21.69 -33.63
CA PRO A 36 -16.10 -20.26 -33.33
C PRO A 36 -17.37 -19.77 -32.62
N GLN A 37 -18.54 -20.33 -32.98
CA GLN A 37 -19.83 -19.94 -32.38
C GLN A 37 -19.97 -20.47 -30.95
N GLY A 38 -19.58 -21.71 -30.68
CA GLY A 38 -19.58 -22.27 -29.33
C GLY A 38 -18.56 -21.60 -28.40
N TYR A 39 -17.39 -21.21 -28.92
CA TYR A 39 -16.42 -20.41 -28.16
C TYR A 39 -16.98 -19.03 -27.78
N GLN A 40 -17.67 -18.36 -28.70
CA GLN A 40 -18.29 -17.06 -28.43
C GLN A 40 -19.39 -17.18 -27.36
N GLN A 41 -20.28 -18.17 -27.46
CA GLN A 41 -21.33 -18.41 -26.45
C GLN A 41 -20.74 -18.75 -25.07
N LEU A 42 -19.69 -19.57 -25.03
CA LEU A 42 -18.99 -19.90 -23.79
C LEU A 42 -18.32 -18.65 -23.16
N ARG A 43 -17.80 -17.75 -23.99
CA ARG A 43 -17.17 -16.51 -23.53
C ARG A 43 -18.20 -15.55 -22.95
N GLU A 44 -19.31 -15.33 -23.66
CA GLU A 44 -20.43 -14.50 -23.20
C GLU A 44 -21.00 -15.01 -21.87
N ALA A 45 -21.17 -16.33 -21.70
CA ALA A 45 -21.64 -16.92 -20.45
C ALA A 45 -20.65 -16.75 -19.28
N PHE A 46 -19.34 -16.87 -19.52
CA PHE A 46 -18.31 -16.65 -18.50
C PHE A 46 -18.27 -15.20 -18.03
N ASP A 47 -18.35 -14.26 -18.96
CA ASP A 47 -18.31 -12.83 -18.65
C ASP A 47 -19.58 -12.42 -17.87
N ALA A 48 -20.77 -12.90 -18.27
CA ALA A 48 -22.02 -12.70 -17.53
C ALA A 48 -22.02 -13.32 -16.12
N ALA A 49 -21.47 -14.53 -15.94
CA ALA A 49 -21.34 -15.15 -14.62
C ALA A 49 -20.35 -14.40 -13.70
N LYS A 50 -19.31 -13.79 -14.28
CA LYS A 50 -18.35 -12.97 -13.54
C LYS A 50 -18.94 -11.63 -13.10
N GLU A 51 -19.79 -11.03 -13.92
CA GLU A 51 -20.58 -9.84 -13.53
C GLU A 51 -21.57 -10.17 -12.41
N TYR A 52 -22.26 -11.31 -12.49
CA TYR A 52 -23.12 -11.81 -11.42
C TYR A 52 -22.37 -11.98 -10.10
N ALA A 53 -21.15 -12.56 -10.12
CA ALA A 53 -20.32 -12.72 -8.93
C ALA A 53 -19.82 -11.38 -8.33
N LYS A 54 -19.70 -10.34 -9.16
CA LYS A 54 -19.28 -8.99 -8.75
C LYS A 54 -20.42 -8.12 -8.22
N GLY A 55 -21.67 -8.58 -8.29
CA GLY A 55 -22.82 -7.91 -7.69
C GLY A 55 -23.38 -6.73 -8.48
N GLU A 56 -23.05 -6.59 -9.76
CA GLU A 56 -23.75 -5.70 -10.68
C GLU A 56 -24.75 -6.53 -11.50
N MET A 57 -26.02 -6.52 -11.09
CA MET A 57 -27.11 -7.04 -11.91
C MET A 57 -27.96 -5.88 -12.41
N ILE A 58 -27.87 -5.60 -13.71
CA ILE A 58 -28.97 -4.99 -14.45
C ILE A 58 -29.86 -6.15 -14.91
N TRP A 59 -31.07 -6.21 -14.37
CA TRP A 59 -32.16 -7.00 -14.91
C TRP A 59 -32.56 -6.39 -16.26
N LEU A 60 -32.46 -7.15 -17.36
CA LEU A 60 -33.24 -6.88 -18.55
C LEU A 60 -34.35 -7.93 -18.62
N ASP A 61 -35.50 -7.53 -18.06
CA ASP A 61 -36.80 -8.13 -18.38
C ASP A 61 -37.35 -7.50 -19.68
N ASP A 62 -38.14 -8.31 -20.37
CA ASP A 62 -38.65 -8.19 -21.74
C ASP A 62 -39.26 -6.83 -22.11
N GLY A 63 -39.01 -6.37 -23.35
CA GLY A 63 -39.76 -5.23 -23.89
C GLY A 63 -39.26 -4.58 -25.19
N ASN A 64 -39.15 -5.35 -26.28
CA ASN A 64 -39.41 -4.90 -27.66
C ASN A 64 -38.58 -3.73 -28.24
N VAL A 65 -37.61 -4.04 -29.12
CA VAL A 65 -37.57 -3.43 -30.48
C VAL A 65 -37.14 -4.50 -31.49
N GLN A 66 -38.10 -4.96 -32.28
CA GLN A 66 -37.88 -5.69 -33.52
C GLN A 66 -37.32 -4.73 -34.59
N ALA A 67 -36.18 -5.09 -35.17
CA ALA A 67 -35.83 -4.71 -36.54
C ALA A 67 -35.15 -5.93 -37.19
N ALA A 68 -35.96 -6.71 -37.91
CA ALA A 68 -35.50 -7.86 -38.67
C ALA A 68 -34.72 -7.40 -39.91
N VAL A 69 -33.46 -7.83 -40.03
CA VAL A 69 -32.79 -7.91 -41.33
C VAL A 69 -32.62 -9.39 -41.63
N ASN A 70 -33.36 -9.83 -42.64
CA ASN A 70 -33.46 -11.21 -43.08
C ASN A 70 -32.16 -11.61 -43.82
N LEU A 71 -31.29 -12.36 -43.16
CA LEU A 71 -29.96 -12.76 -43.67
C LEU A 71 -30.05 -13.82 -44.79
N ASP A 72 -31.19 -14.50 -44.93
CA ASP A 72 -31.37 -15.60 -45.88
C ASP A 72 -31.52 -15.15 -47.34
N SER A 73 -31.89 -13.88 -47.59
CA SER A 73 -31.96 -13.33 -48.95
C SER A 73 -30.60 -12.86 -49.49
N LEU A 74 -29.62 -12.57 -48.62
CA LEU A 74 -28.26 -12.17 -49.02
C LEU A 74 -27.38 -13.37 -49.39
N LEU A 75 -27.64 -14.54 -48.80
CA LEU A 75 -26.87 -15.76 -49.05
C LEU A 75 -27.30 -16.50 -50.32
N ALA A 76 -28.55 -16.32 -50.77
CA ALA A 76 -29.06 -16.93 -52.01
C ALA A 76 -28.51 -16.27 -53.29
N GLY A 77 -27.93 -15.08 -53.20
CA GLY A 77 -27.31 -14.38 -54.35
C GLY A 77 -25.83 -14.68 -54.58
N LEU A 78 -25.16 -15.37 -53.64
CA LEU A 78 -23.71 -15.58 -53.67
C LEU A 78 -23.28 -16.93 -54.27
N THR A 79 -24.22 -17.80 -54.65
CA THR A 79 -23.93 -19.16 -55.15
C THR A 79 -24.31 -19.41 -56.61
N GLN A 80 -24.73 -18.39 -57.37
CA GLN A 80 -24.93 -18.50 -58.82
C GLN A 80 -24.34 -17.31 -59.58
N ALA A 81 -23.01 -17.25 -59.66
CA ALA A 81 -22.32 -16.47 -60.69
C ALA A 81 -20.90 -16.99 -60.99
N GLU A 82 -20.69 -18.30 -60.98
CA GLU A 82 -19.65 -18.87 -61.83
C GLU A 82 -20.30 -19.23 -63.15
N THR A 83 -20.16 -18.35 -64.15
CA THR A 83 -19.77 -18.63 -65.54
C THR A 83 -20.05 -17.37 -66.36
N HIS A 84 -19.12 -16.40 -66.43
CA HIS A 84 -19.08 -15.47 -67.56
C HIS A 84 -17.66 -14.89 -67.77
N VAL A 85 -17.18 -15.18 -68.98
CA VAL A 85 -16.02 -14.65 -69.73
C VAL A 85 -15.41 -13.35 -69.20
N VAL A 86 -14.10 -13.38 -68.96
CA VAL A 86 -13.22 -12.26 -68.61
C VAL A 86 -13.12 -11.25 -69.76
N PRO A 87 -13.39 -9.94 -69.53
CA PRO A 87 -12.71 -8.87 -70.24
C PRO A 87 -11.59 -8.31 -69.36
N GLN A 88 -10.43 -8.18 -69.96
CA GLN A 88 -9.18 -7.68 -69.39
C GLN A 88 -9.38 -6.26 -68.81
N ARG A 89 -9.50 -6.13 -67.48
CA ARG A 89 -9.37 -4.83 -66.80
C ARG A 89 -7.89 -4.50 -66.69
N VAL A 90 -7.46 -3.47 -67.42
CA VAL A 90 -6.19 -2.79 -67.18
C VAL A 90 -6.20 -2.30 -65.73
N ALA A 91 -5.29 -2.78 -64.90
CA ALA A 91 -5.10 -2.27 -63.54
C ALA A 91 -4.61 -0.82 -63.63
N PRO A 92 -5.23 0.16 -62.94
CA PRO A 92 -4.61 1.45 -62.72
C PRO A 92 -3.31 1.23 -61.92
N ALA A 93 -2.22 1.89 -62.32
CA ALA A 93 -0.97 1.89 -61.56
C ALA A 93 -1.22 2.39 -60.12
N PRO A 94 -0.45 1.92 -59.11
CA PRO A 94 -0.61 2.38 -57.74
C PRO A 94 -0.38 3.89 -57.68
N LEU A 95 -1.38 4.63 -57.22
CA LEU A 95 -1.25 6.04 -56.83
C LEU A 95 -0.21 6.11 -55.72
N GLN A 96 0.93 6.74 -55.99
CA GLN A 96 1.91 7.02 -54.95
C GLN A 96 1.28 8.03 -53.96
N PRO A 97 1.34 7.79 -52.65
CA PRO A 97 0.82 8.74 -51.68
C PRO A 97 1.56 10.08 -51.79
N ASP A 98 0.81 11.18 -51.79
CA ASP A 98 1.33 12.57 -51.84
C ASP A 98 1.98 13.02 -50.51
N TRP A 99 2.39 12.06 -49.67
CA TRP A 99 2.99 12.28 -48.37
C TRP A 99 4.16 11.33 -48.15
N GLN A 100 5.21 11.82 -47.51
CA GLN A 100 6.44 11.08 -47.23
C GLN A 100 6.47 10.68 -45.76
N ARG A 101 7.00 9.49 -45.46
CA ARG A 101 7.12 9.03 -44.07
C ARG A 101 8.18 9.80 -43.29
N GLU A 102 9.30 10.16 -43.93
CA GLU A 102 10.39 10.88 -43.28
C GLU A 102 9.95 12.24 -42.75
N THR A 103 9.10 12.97 -43.49
CA THR A 103 8.60 14.28 -43.05
C THR A 103 7.71 14.17 -41.81
N LEU A 104 6.90 13.11 -41.72
CA LEU A 104 6.05 12.87 -40.55
C LEU A 104 6.86 12.45 -39.32
N GLU A 105 7.94 11.69 -39.51
CA GLU A 105 8.89 11.33 -38.45
C GLU A 105 9.61 12.58 -37.90
N GLU A 106 10.10 13.45 -38.77
CA GLU A 106 10.72 14.72 -38.39
C GLU A 106 9.75 15.63 -37.62
N ASP A 107 8.49 15.73 -38.07
CA ASP A 107 7.45 16.50 -37.39
C ASP A 107 7.12 15.91 -36.02
N ALA A 108 7.00 14.58 -35.92
CA ALA A 108 6.76 13.89 -34.65
C ALA A 108 7.90 14.12 -33.65
N GLU A 109 9.15 14.03 -34.11
CA GLU A 109 10.33 14.34 -33.31
C GLU A 109 10.33 15.80 -32.83
N ARG A 110 10.02 16.74 -33.72
CA ARG A 110 9.89 18.16 -33.36
C ARG A 110 8.83 18.39 -32.28
N PHE A 111 7.64 17.80 -32.42
CA PHE A 111 6.58 17.93 -31.42
C PHE A 111 6.98 17.30 -30.08
N SER A 112 7.65 16.14 -30.10
CA SER A 112 8.10 15.47 -28.88
C SER A 112 9.09 16.31 -28.06
N VAL A 113 9.93 17.14 -28.71
CA VAL A 113 10.77 18.14 -28.02
C VAL A 113 9.94 19.29 -27.46
N GLN A 114 9.06 19.87 -28.28
CA GLN A 114 8.28 21.05 -27.91
C GLN A 114 7.37 20.78 -26.71
N LEU A 115 6.74 19.61 -26.67
CA LEU A 115 5.86 19.15 -25.60
C LEU A 115 6.54 19.11 -24.21
N LEU A 116 7.86 18.90 -24.16
CA LEU A 116 8.63 18.89 -22.91
C LEU A 116 9.10 20.28 -22.47
N MET A 117 9.23 21.22 -23.42
CA MET A 117 9.68 22.58 -23.13
C MET A 117 8.51 23.48 -22.71
N ASP A 118 7.43 23.46 -23.48
CA ASP A 118 6.20 24.19 -23.20
C ASP A 118 4.99 23.35 -23.58
N GLU A 119 4.46 22.62 -22.59
CA GLU A 119 3.34 21.70 -22.79
C GLU A 119 2.10 22.43 -23.36
N SER A 120 1.78 23.64 -22.89
CA SER A 120 0.53 24.30 -23.26
C SER A 120 0.55 24.79 -24.70
N ASP A 121 1.63 25.46 -25.09
CA ASP A 121 1.78 25.99 -26.45
C ASP A 121 1.95 24.85 -27.47
N ALA A 122 2.70 23.80 -27.10
CA ALA A 122 2.91 22.65 -27.97
C ALA A 122 1.64 21.82 -28.21
N LEU A 123 0.78 21.63 -27.19
CA LEU A 123 -0.51 20.94 -27.36
C LEU A 123 -1.45 21.70 -28.30
N ASN A 124 -1.46 23.04 -28.25
CA ASN A 124 -2.22 23.86 -29.18
C ASN A 124 -1.67 23.77 -30.60
N ALA A 125 -0.34 23.82 -30.76
CA ALA A 125 0.32 23.65 -32.04
C ALA A 125 0.06 22.26 -32.65
N LEU A 126 0.03 21.22 -31.82
CA LEU A 126 -0.28 19.85 -32.23
C LEU A 126 -1.71 19.75 -32.77
N ARG A 127 -2.71 20.32 -32.07
CA ARG A 127 -4.10 20.37 -32.56
C ARG A 127 -4.19 21.09 -33.90
N HIS A 128 -3.56 22.26 -34.01
CA HIS A 128 -3.57 23.03 -35.25
C HIS A 128 -2.95 22.25 -36.42
N TYR A 129 -1.84 21.53 -36.17
CA TYR A 129 -1.18 20.70 -37.16
C TYR A 129 -2.05 19.53 -37.63
N LEU A 130 -2.72 18.83 -36.72
CA LEU A 130 -3.62 17.72 -37.05
C LEU A 130 -4.82 18.18 -37.91
N ASP A 131 -5.31 19.40 -37.69
CA ASP A 131 -6.47 19.94 -38.41
C ASP A 131 -6.12 20.52 -39.79
N HIS A 132 -4.93 21.10 -39.96
CA HIS A 132 -4.60 21.92 -41.15
C HIS A 132 -3.43 21.41 -41.98
N ASN A 133 -2.45 20.73 -41.37
CA ASN A 133 -1.17 20.40 -42.01
C ASN A 133 -0.98 18.90 -42.25
N LEU A 134 -1.67 18.06 -41.46
CA LEU A 134 -1.59 16.62 -41.64
C LEU A 134 -2.33 16.20 -42.94
N PRO A 135 -1.73 15.37 -43.81
CA PRO A 135 -2.40 14.87 -45.00
C PRO A 135 -3.71 14.14 -44.66
N ASP A 136 -4.75 14.33 -45.49
CA ASP A 136 -6.06 13.66 -45.35
C ASP A 136 -5.98 12.18 -45.79
N ALA A 137 -5.13 11.43 -45.12
CA ALA A 137 -4.89 10.02 -45.31
C ALA A 137 -4.86 9.31 -43.95
N LEU A 138 -5.72 8.30 -43.78
CA LEU A 138 -5.79 7.50 -42.56
C LEU A 138 -4.42 6.89 -42.19
N GLU A 139 -3.65 6.48 -43.20
CA GLU A 139 -2.31 5.92 -43.00
C GLU A 139 -1.30 6.98 -42.51
N ALA A 140 -1.35 8.21 -43.03
CA ALA A 140 -0.48 9.31 -42.58
C ALA A 140 -0.74 9.61 -41.10
N ARG A 141 -2.00 9.67 -40.68
CA ARG A 141 -2.37 9.85 -39.27
C ARG A 141 -1.89 8.71 -38.38
N ARG A 142 -2.01 7.46 -38.85
CA ARG A 142 -1.53 6.29 -38.10
C ARG A 142 -0.02 6.29 -37.94
N VAL A 143 0.72 6.65 -39.00
CA VAL A 143 2.19 6.74 -38.99
C VAL A 143 2.62 7.85 -38.03
N PHE A 144 2.11 9.08 -38.21
CA PHE A 144 2.45 10.20 -37.32
C PHE A 144 2.13 9.90 -35.85
N SER A 145 0.98 9.27 -35.58
CA SER A 145 0.60 8.81 -34.24
C SER A 145 1.61 7.84 -33.63
N LEU A 146 2.09 6.87 -34.42
CA LEU A 146 3.08 5.89 -33.97
C LEU A 146 4.43 6.57 -33.69
N GLU A 147 4.89 7.40 -34.63
CA GLU A 147 6.17 8.10 -34.50
C GLU A 147 6.19 9.05 -33.31
N LEU A 148 5.10 9.79 -33.07
CA LEU A 148 5.00 10.69 -31.91
C LEU A 148 5.04 9.91 -30.59
N ALA A 149 4.31 8.80 -30.50
CA ALA A 149 4.29 7.96 -29.30
C ALA A 149 5.67 7.33 -29.05
N GLN A 150 6.35 6.87 -30.10
CA GLN A 150 7.71 6.34 -30.02
C GLN A 150 8.70 7.41 -29.58
N ALA A 151 8.69 8.59 -30.20
CA ALA A 151 9.58 9.70 -29.86
C ALA A 151 9.37 10.14 -28.40
N LEU A 152 8.13 10.21 -27.92
CA LEU A 152 7.84 10.50 -26.51
C LEU A 152 8.37 9.41 -25.59
N SER A 153 8.22 8.12 -25.92
CA SER A 153 8.70 7.01 -25.10
C SER A 153 10.23 7.01 -24.88
N GLN A 154 10.99 7.59 -25.81
CA GLN A 154 12.45 7.64 -25.73
C GLN A 154 12.97 8.85 -24.94
N ARG A 155 12.09 9.82 -24.61
CA ARG A 155 12.50 11.08 -23.97
C ARG A 155 12.37 11.03 -22.46
N GLN A 156 13.40 11.52 -21.78
CA GLN A 156 13.39 11.69 -20.33
C GLN A 156 12.53 12.88 -19.93
N GLY A 157 11.82 12.76 -18.81
CA GLY A 157 11.02 13.84 -18.26
C GLY A 157 9.56 13.87 -18.68
N ILE A 158 9.07 12.85 -19.42
CA ILE A 158 7.64 12.77 -19.75
C ILE A 158 6.81 12.49 -18.49
N SER A 159 5.75 13.26 -18.29
CA SER A 159 4.82 13.07 -17.19
C SER A 159 3.59 12.28 -17.64
N ARG A 160 2.92 11.60 -16.71
CA ARG A 160 1.64 10.94 -17.01
C ARG A 160 0.57 11.92 -17.48
N SER A 161 0.56 13.15 -16.94
CA SER A 161 -0.39 14.18 -17.38
C SER A 161 -0.14 14.59 -18.83
N LEU A 162 1.12 14.78 -19.23
CA LEU A 162 1.48 15.13 -20.60
C LEU A 162 1.02 14.03 -21.57
N VAL A 163 1.34 12.77 -21.28
CA VAL A 163 0.97 11.63 -22.13
C VAL A 163 -0.55 11.48 -22.23
N ASN A 164 -1.28 11.71 -21.14
CA ASN A 164 -2.75 11.71 -21.17
C ASN A 164 -3.30 12.84 -22.06
N ASN A 165 -2.78 14.06 -21.92
CA ASN A 165 -3.20 15.20 -22.75
C ASN A 165 -2.94 14.95 -24.24
N VAL A 166 -1.79 14.34 -24.58
CA VAL A 166 -1.47 13.94 -25.96
C VAL A 166 -2.38 12.79 -26.41
N SER A 167 -2.63 11.78 -25.57
CA SER A 167 -3.55 10.67 -25.84
C SER A 167 -4.96 11.17 -26.16
N ASP A 168 -5.45 12.19 -25.44
CA ASP A 168 -6.77 12.76 -25.67
C ASP A 168 -6.86 13.49 -27.02
N ILE A 169 -5.79 14.16 -27.44
CA ILE A 169 -5.71 14.83 -28.76
C ILE A 169 -5.58 13.80 -29.89
N MET A 170 -4.74 12.79 -29.70
CA MET A 170 -4.43 11.80 -30.74
C MET A 170 -5.47 10.68 -30.81
N GLY A 171 -6.29 10.49 -29.78
CA GLY A 171 -7.26 9.39 -29.66
C GLY A 171 -6.60 8.05 -29.33
N TRP A 172 -5.55 8.04 -28.51
CA TRP A 172 -4.84 6.81 -28.13
C TRP A 172 -5.59 5.95 -27.10
N ASP A 173 -6.53 6.54 -26.37
CA ASP A 173 -7.34 5.90 -25.32
C ASP A 173 -6.53 5.04 -24.34
N LEU A 174 -5.38 5.54 -23.88
CA LEU A 174 -4.45 4.78 -23.03
C LEU A 174 -5.03 4.38 -21.65
N GLY A 175 -6.12 5.01 -21.23
CA GLY A 175 -6.81 4.74 -19.96
C GLY A 175 -8.24 4.19 -20.10
N GLY A 176 -8.72 3.96 -21.32
CA GLY A 176 -10.10 3.55 -21.57
C GLY A 176 -10.28 2.05 -21.79
N TYR A 177 -11.53 1.67 -22.04
CA TYR A 177 -11.93 0.28 -22.29
C TYR A 177 -11.76 -0.16 -23.75
N ARG A 178 -11.36 0.73 -24.67
CA ARG A 178 -11.22 0.41 -26.09
C ARG A 178 -9.78 -0.03 -26.40
N ASP A 179 -9.63 -0.82 -27.45
CA ASP A 179 -8.32 -1.17 -27.97
C ASP A 179 -7.60 0.08 -28.48
N SER A 180 -6.46 0.40 -27.88
CA SER A 180 -5.62 1.52 -28.32
C SER A 180 -5.14 1.29 -29.75
N PRO A 181 -5.09 2.34 -30.60
CA PRO A 181 -4.52 2.25 -31.94
C PRO A 181 -2.99 2.05 -31.92
N LEU A 182 -2.34 2.20 -30.76
CA LEU A 182 -0.91 2.04 -30.61
C LEU A 182 -0.52 0.58 -30.34
N PRO A 183 0.62 0.11 -30.90
CA PRO A 183 1.17 -1.18 -30.54
C PRO A 183 1.51 -1.28 -29.06
N TYR A 184 1.27 -2.46 -28.47
CA TYR A 184 1.53 -2.73 -27.05
C TYR A 184 2.94 -2.35 -26.58
N TRP A 185 3.96 -2.58 -27.41
CA TRP A 185 5.35 -2.27 -27.05
C TRP A 185 5.61 -0.76 -26.88
N VAL A 186 4.90 0.10 -27.63
CA VAL A 186 4.99 1.56 -27.47
C VAL A 186 4.32 1.99 -26.18
N ILE A 187 3.13 1.45 -25.89
CA ILE A 187 2.40 1.73 -24.65
C ILE A 187 3.26 1.34 -23.45
N HIS A 188 3.83 0.14 -23.47
CA HIS A 188 4.75 -0.32 -22.43
C HIS A 188 5.99 0.60 -22.31
N ALA A 189 6.56 1.07 -23.42
CA ALA A 189 7.70 1.98 -23.40
C ALA A 189 7.33 3.34 -22.79
N LEU A 190 6.16 3.90 -23.14
CA LEU A 190 5.62 5.11 -22.53
C LEU A 190 5.43 4.93 -21.02
N ASP A 191 4.77 3.85 -20.58
CA ASP A 191 4.56 3.58 -19.16
C ASP A 191 5.87 3.42 -18.40
N THR A 192 6.82 2.67 -18.96
CA THR A 192 8.15 2.48 -18.38
C THR A 192 8.86 3.82 -18.18
N GLN A 193 8.75 4.71 -19.16
CA GLN A 193 9.39 6.02 -19.14
C GLN A 193 8.69 7.01 -18.21
N ILE A 194 7.36 6.95 -18.11
CA ILE A 194 6.55 7.69 -17.13
C ILE A 194 6.95 7.26 -15.71
N ASP A 195 7.05 5.96 -15.46
CA ASP A 195 7.42 5.41 -14.15
C ASP A 195 8.86 5.81 -13.77
N ALA A 196 9.79 5.75 -14.72
CA ALA A 196 11.17 6.23 -14.53
C ALA A 196 11.22 7.72 -14.19
N THR A 197 10.44 8.55 -14.91
CA THR A 197 10.36 9.99 -14.64
C THR A 197 9.73 10.27 -13.26
N ALA A 198 8.69 9.53 -12.87
CA ALA A 198 8.06 9.66 -11.56
C ALA A 198 9.04 9.28 -10.42
N ALA A 199 9.81 8.22 -10.62
CA ALA A 199 10.87 7.79 -9.71
C ALA A 199 11.96 8.88 -9.55
N ASP A 200 12.45 9.44 -10.65
CA ASP A 200 13.45 10.51 -10.62
C ASP A 200 12.93 11.76 -9.91
N ASN A 201 11.71 12.19 -10.23
CA ASN A 201 11.05 13.31 -9.56
C ASN A 201 10.90 13.09 -8.05
N HIS A 202 10.54 11.87 -7.63
CA HIS A 202 10.46 11.51 -6.22
C HIS A 202 11.84 11.57 -5.55
N TRP A 203 12.88 11.05 -6.19
CA TRP A 203 14.26 11.10 -5.69
C TRP A 203 14.74 12.54 -5.47
N ASP A 204 14.45 13.44 -6.42
CA ASP A 204 14.77 14.86 -6.30
C ASP A 204 13.92 15.60 -5.25
N TYR A 205 12.66 15.19 -5.08
CA TYR A 205 11.83 15.68 -3.97
C TYR A 205 12.46 15.33 -2.62
N LEU A 206 12.91 14.09 -2.41
CA LEU A 206 13.60 13.69 -1.19
C LEU A 206 14.89 14.48 -0.96
N ARG A 207 15.68 14.71 -2.02
CA ARG A 207 16.88 15.56 -1.97
C ARG A 207 16.56 16.99 -1.55
N ARG A 208 15.50 17.59 -2.12
CA ARG A 208 15.07 18.96 -1.77
C ARG A 208 14.58 19.03 -0.34
N GLN A 209 13.80 18.06 0.13
CA GLN A 209 13.37 17.99 1.52
C GLN A 209 14.51 17.86 2.52
N ALA A 210 15.62 17.23 2.14
CA ALA A 210 16.82 17.11 2.96
C ALA A 210 17.45 18.46 3.33
N SER A 211 17.20 19.51 2.55
CA SER A 211 17.70 20.86 2.83
C SER A 211 16.99 21.55 3.99
N LEU A 212 15.73 21.20 4.25
CA LEU A 212 14.84 21.88 5.19
C LEU A 212 15.18 21.62 6.66
N ASP A 213 15.69 20.44 6.99
CA ASP A 213 15.92 20.04 8.37
C ASP A 213 17.20 19.20 8.51
N ARG A 214 17.89 19.32 9.65
CA ARG A 214 19.13 18.57 9.95
C ARG A 214 18.87 17.06 10.00
N GLN A 215 17.74 16.63 10.58
CA GLN A 215 17.40 15.22 10.67
C GLN A 215 17.10 14.64 9.27
N ARG A 216 16.35 15.37 8.44
CA ARG A 216 16.07 14.98 7.04
C ARG A 216 17.33 14.95 6.19
N ARG A 217 18.26 15.88 6.42
CA ARG A 217 19.59 15.86 5.79
C ARG A 217 20.34 14.58 6.12
N LEU A 218 20.33 14.17 7.38
CA LEU A 218 20.94 12.91 7.78
C LEU A 218 20.26 11.70 7.13
N ALA A 219 18.92 11.66 7.15
CA ALA A 219 18.13 10.61 6.51
C ALA A 219 18.51 10.46 5.03
N TRP A 220 18.55 11.59 4.30
CA TRP A 220 18.98 11.61 2.91
C TRP A 220 20.38 11.06 2.72
N ARG A 221 21.38 11.52 3.49
CA ARG A 221 22.77 11.06 3.38
C ARG A 221 22.91 9.55 3.62
N ILE A 222 22.09 9.00 4.51
CA ILE A 222 22.06 7.55 4.78
C ILE A 222 21.36 6.81 3.64
N LEU A 223 20.24 7.36 3.15
CA LEU A 223 19.41 6.79 2.07
C LEU A 223 20.13 6.77 0.71
N SER A 224 20.82 7.87 0.36
CA SER A 224 21.61 8.02 -0.87
C SER A 224 22.92 7.23 -0.85
N GLY A 225 23.30 6.65 0.30
CA GLY A 225 24.54 5.90 0.45
C GLY A 225 25.80 6.75 0.67
N GLU A 226 25.69 8.08 0.84
CA GLU A 226 26.82 8.91 1.29
C GLU A 226 27.39 8.41 2.63
N VAL A 227 26.50 7.93 3.50
CA VAL A 227 26.84 7.26 4.74
C VAL A 227 26.49 5.79 4.60
N GLN A 228 27.53 4.97 4.36
CA GLN A 228 27.37 3.53 4.10
C GLN A 228 26.75 2.76 5.27
N HIS A 229 27.11 3.10 6.51
CA HIS A 229 26.64 2.41 7.71
C HIS A 229 25.80 3.32 8.59
N LEU A 230 24.70 2.78 9.13
CA LEU A 230 23.88 3.50 10.09
C LEU A 230 24.70 3.80 11.36
N PRO A 231 24.98 5.08 11.68
CA PRO A 231 25.73 5.41 12.88
C PRO A 231 25.00 4.93 14.13
N TRP A 232 25.72 4.42 15.14
CA TRP A 232 25.09 3.90 16.36
C TRP A 232 24.22 4.96 17.07
N TRP A 233 24.65 6.22 17.04
CA TRP A 233 23.91 7.34 17.63
C TRP A 233 22.65 7.72 16.84
N ALA A 234 22.56 7.38 15.55
CA ALA A 234 21.37 7.65 14.74
C ALA A 234 20.17 6.81 15.25
N ARG A 235 20.45 5.68 15.92
CA ARG A 235 19.43 4.87 16.61
C ARG A 235 18.86 5.56 17.83
N LEU A 236 19.59 6.51 18.40
CA LEU A 236 19.10 7.25 19.56
C LEU A 236 17.99 8.20 19.11
N ILE A 237 18.13 8.90 17.98
CA ILE A 237 17.17 9.93 17.53
C ILE A 237 15.72 9.39 17.52
N PRO A 238 14.75 10.08 18.18
CA PRO A 238 13.39 9.56 18.32
C PRO A 238 12.75 9.34 16.95
N ASP A 239 12.18 8.16 16.75
CA ASP A 239 11.40 7.79 15.56
C ASP A 239 12.17 7.91 14.21
N PHE A 240 13.47 8.19 14.24
CA PHE A 240 14.30 8.41 13.06
C PHE A 240 14.46 7.14 12.22
N VAL A 241 14.88 6.05 12.87
CA VAL A 241 15.10 4.76 12.18
C VAL A 241 13.78 4.22 11.63
N GLN A 242 12.68 4.38 12.38
CA GLN A 242 11.35 3.96 11.92
C GLN A 242 10.89 4.82 10.74
N GLY A 243 11.08 6.14 10.80
CA GLY A 243 10.79 7.04 9.67
C GLY A 243 11.60 6.67 8.42
N LEU A 244 12.88 6.35 8.59
CA LEU A 244 13.75 5.92 7.49
C LEU A 244 13.30 4.58 6.89
N LEU A 245 12.93 3.59 7.73
CA LEU A 245 12.41 2.30 7.28
C LEU A 245 11.06 2.43 6.57
N ASN A 246 10.17 3.30 7.07
CA ASN A 246 8.90 3.60 6.41
C ASN A 246 9.13 4.20 5.03
N GLN A 247 10.07 5.13 4.90
CA GLN A 247 10.43 5.74 3.63
C GLN A 247 11.02 4.72 2.64
N VAL A 248 11.88 3.80 3.12
CA VAL A 248 12.39 2.69 2.29
C VAL A 248 11.26 1.74 1.87
N THR A 249 10.27 1.52 2.73
CA THR A 249 9.10 0.69 2.43
C THR A 249 8.20 1.36 1.39
N GLU A 250 8.00 2.68 1.49
CA GLU A 250 7.28 3.48 0.48
C GLU A 250 7.97 3.40 -0.88
N ILE A 251 9.29 3.61 -0.93
CA ILE A 251 10.10 3.49 -2.16
C ILE A 251 9.96 2.07 -2.74
N ARG A 252 10.05 1.03 -1.91
CA ARG A 252 9.93 -0.36 -2.36
C ARG A 252 8.59 -0.65 -3.03
N ASN A 253 7.51 -0.08 -2.51
CA ASN A 253 6.15 -0.36 -2.98
C ASN A 253 5.74 0.52 -4.17
N ALA A 254 6.13 1.81 -4.16
CA ALA A 254 5.70 2.78 -5.16
C ALA A 254 6.72 3.00 -6.29
N TYR A 255 8.01 2.84 -6.01
CA TYR A 255 9.10 3.15 -6.95
C TYR A 255 10.21 2.08 -6.91
N PRO A 256 9.91 0.83 -7.34
CA PRO A 256 10.85 -0.29 -7.23
C PRO A 256 12.16 -0.04 -7.99
N GLN A 257 12.13 0.77 -9.06
CA GLN A 257 13.31 1.14 -9.84
C GLN A 257 14.35 1.95 -9.03
N LEU A 258 13.93 2.67 -7.98
CA LEU A 258 14.85 3.43 -7.12
C LEU A 258 15.65 2.55 -6.17
N LEU A 259 15.29 1.28 -5.98
CA LEU A 259 15.96 0.39 -5.03
C LEU A 259 17.44 0.19 -5.34
N GLU A 260 17.85 0.28 -6.60
CA GLU A 260 19.26 0.21 -7.02
C GLU A 260 20.08 1.41 -6.53
N ARG A 261 19.42 2.56 -6.32
CA ARG A 261 20.06 3.80 -5.84
C ARG A 261 20.06 3.92 -4.32
N VAL A 262 19.22 3.15 -3.62
CA VAL A 262 19.11 3.16 -2.16
C VAL A 262 20.26 2.36 -1.54
N ASN A 263 20.79 2.85 -0.40
CA ASN A 263 21.84 2.16 0.33
C ASN A 263 21.48 0.68 0.65
N PRO A 264 22.28 -0.31 0.21
CA PRO A 264 21.98 -1.73 0.39
C PRO A 264 21.92 -2.18 1.85
N GLU A 265 22.62 -1.50 2.76
CA GLU A 265 22.57 -1.82 4.20
C GLU A 265 21.18 -1.53 4.79
N LEU A 266 20.49 -0.50 4.31
CA LEU A 266 19.12 -0.19 4.73
C LEU A 266 18.13 -1.26 4.30
N LEU A 267 18.34 -1.85 3.12
CA LEU A 267 17.52 -2.94 2.62
C LEU A 267 17.64 -4.20 3.51
N ARG A 268 18.81 -4.42 4.13
CA ARG A 268 19.09 -5.51 5.09
C ARG A 268 18.55 -5.22 6.50
N LEU A 269 18.49 -3.95 6.88
CA LEU A 269 18.03 -3.46 8.19
C LEU A 269 16.52 -3.61 8.44
N SER A 270 15.75 -4.12 7.48
CA SER A 270 14.33 -4.48 7.64
C SER A 270 14.06 -5.56 8.71
N THR A 271 15.09 -6.05 9.41
CA THR A 271 14.96 -6.91 10.58
C THR A 271 14.98 -6.08 11.87
N PRO A 272 14.10 -6.37 12.84
CA PRO A 272 14.05 -5.62 14.09
C PRO A 272 15.36 -5.85 14.84
N THR A 273 16.24 -4.85 14.83
CA THR A 273 17.42 -4.82 15.69
C THR A 273 17.08 -4.07 16.97
N LEU A 274 17.75 -4.42 18.08
CA LEU A 274 17.67 -3.70 19.35
C LEU A 274 18.04 -2.23 19.14
N ALA A 275 17.03 -1.39 18.87
CA ALA A 275 17.20 0.04 18.80
C ALA A 275 16.92 0.62 20.19
N VAL A 276 17.91 1.31 20.76
CA VAL A 276 17.76 2.06 22.00
C VAL A 276 16.89 3.28 21.70
N SER A 277 15.60 3.23 22.03
CA SER A 277 14.71 4.39 21.86
C SER A 277 14.93 5.40 22.98
N TRP A 278 14.93 6.71 22.68
CA TRP A 278 14.92 7.75 23.72
C TRP A 278 13.76 7.56 24.70
N GLY A 279 12.62 7.07 24.23
CA GLY A 279 11.50 6.70 25.09
C GLY A 279 11.92 5.71 26.18
N ALA A 280 12.69 4.67 25.83
CA ALA A 280 13.18 3.69 26.81
C ALA A 280 14.22 4.27 27.77
N LEU A 281 15.14 5.12 27.31
CA LEU A 281 16.10 5.78 28.19
C LEU A 281 15.43 6.73 29.17
N ILE A 282 14.49 7.55 28.68
CA ILE A 282 13.68 8.45 29.50
C ILE A 282 12.83 7.63 30.47
N ALA A 283 12.30 6.46 30.06
CA ALA A 283 11.55 5.57 30.95
C ALA A 283 12.41 5.05 32.08
N ILE A 284 13.60 4.53 31.78
CA ILE A 284 14.52 4.01 32.79
C ILE A 284 14.90 5.11 33.77
N TRP A 285 15.21 6.31 33.29
CA TRP A 285 15.48 7.46 34.15
C TRP A 285 14.27 7.83 35.01
N PHE A 286 13.08 7.91 34.41
CA PHE A 286 11.83 8.25 35.07
C PHE A 286 11.50 7.28 36.20
N TRP A 287 11.52 5.97 35.90
CA TRP A 287 11.26 4.91 36.87
C TRP A 287 12.35 4.84 37.93
N GLY A 288 13.62 4.96 37.54
CA GLY A 288 14.76 4.98 38.48
C GLY A 288 14.65 6.13 39.49
N PHE A 289 14.30 7.33 39.01
CA PHE A 289 14.11 8.50 39.88
C PHE A 289 12.86 8.38 40.76
N ALA A 290 11.74 7.92 40.22
CA ALA A 290 10.52 7.73 40.98
C ALA A 290 10.68 6.68 42.10
N LEU A 291 11.42 5.60 41.83
CA LEU A 291 11.76 4.56 42.80
C LEU A 291 12.79 5.04 43.83
N TYR A 292 13.77 5.84 43.41
CA TYR A 292 14.75 6.45 44.32
C TYR A 292 14.08 7.28 45.42
N ILE A 293 13.03 8.04 45.09
CA ILE A 293 12.26 8.80 46.09
C ILE A 293 11.63 7.86 47.14
N GLN A 294 11.11 6.70 46.73
CA GLN A 294 10.50 5.74 47.66
C GLN A 294 11.52 5.04 48.54
N VAL A 295 12.64 4.61 47.96
CA VAL A 295 13.73 3.97 48.72
C VAL A 295 14.35 4.95 49.73
N LYS A 296 14.47 6.23 49.37
CA LYS A 296 14.94 7.26 50.29
C LYS A 296 13.97 7.49 51.46
N ALA A 297 12.66 7.31 51.22
CA ALA A 297 11.65 7.43 52.27
C ALA A 297 11.59 6.19 53.18
N ASP A 298 11.83 4.99 52.64
CA ASP A 298 11.73 3.74 53.39
C ASP A 298 12.73 2.68 52.89
N ALA A 299 13.73 2.35 53.72
CA ALA A 299 14.85 1.51 53.32
C ALA A 299 14.48 0.03 53.10
N HIS A 300 13.35 -0.42 53.64
CA HIS A 300 12.87 -1.79 53.44
C HIS A 300 12.45 -2.06 51.97
N LEU A 301 12.11 -1.01 51.23
CA LEU A 301 11.59 -1.09 49.86
C LEU A 301 12.69 -1.26 48.79
N VAL A 302 13.97 -1.27 49.17
CA VAL A 302 15.12 -1.36 48.24
C VAL A 302 15.01 -2.56 47.30
N TRP A 303 14.72 -3.75 47.81
CA TRP A 303 14.66 -4.96 46.99
C TRP A 303 13.47 -4.97 46.03
N GLN A 304 12.33 -4.40 46.44
CA GLN A 304 11.17 -4.24 45.56
C GLN A 304 11.49 -3.23 44.43
N ALA A 305 12.15 -2.11 44.75
CA ALA A 305 12.59 -1.12 43.78
C ALA A 305 13.61 -1.69 42.77
N VAL A 306 14.61 -2.44 43.23
CA VAL A 306 15.62 -3.08 42.36
C VAL A 306 14.95 -4.08 41.41
N THR A 307 14.04 -4.91 41.93
CA THR A 307 13.27 -5.87 41.12
C THR A 307 12.48 -5.15 40.04
N MET A 308 11.87 -4.02 40.38
CA MET A 308 11.06 -3.23 39.47
C MET A 308 11.87 -2.54 38.36
N VAL A 309 13.06 -2.00 38.67
CA VAL A 309 14.00 -1.52 37.65
C VAL A 309 14.42 -2.65 36.72
N GLY A 310 14.69 -3.84 37.28
CA GLY A 310 15.00 -5.05 36.50
C GLY A 310 13.89 -5.41 35.52
N ILE A 311 12.63 -5.39 35.96
CA ILE A 311 11.45 -5.63 35.11
C ILE A 311 11.34 -4.56 34.01
N VAL A 312 11.52 -3.28 34.34
CA VAL A 312 11.48 -2.19 33.35
C VAL A 312 12.51 -2.41 32.24
N ILE A 313 13.77 -2.68 32.61
CA ILE A 313 14.85 -2.92 31.64
C ILE A 313 14.56 -4.18 30.80
N LEU A 314 14.16 -5.27 31.46
CA LEU A 314 13.82 -6.54 30.82
C LEU A 314 12.69 -6.38 29.80
N TYR A 315 11.64 -5.61 30.10
CA TYR A 315 10.52 -5.45 29.17
C TYR A 315 10.80 -4.44 28.06
N LEU A 316 11.57 -3.39 28.33
CA LEU A 316 11.92 -2.40 27.31
C LEU A 316 12.90 -2.93 26.25
N TRP A 317 13.83 -3.80 26.65
CA TRP A 317 14.84 -4.36 25.72
C TRP A 317 14.74 -5.86 25.50
N GLY A 318 14.34 -6.63 26.50
CA GLY A 318 14.17 -8.09 26.38
C GLY A 318 12.91 -8.50 25.63
N ALA A 319 11.77 -7.80 25.79
CA ALA A 319 10.54 -8.19 25.10
C ALA A 319 10.64 -8.14 23.56
N PRO A 320 11.21 -7.10 22.92
CA PRO A 320 11.40 -7.07 21.46
C PRO A 320 12.28 -8.22 20.96
N VAL A 321 13.32 -8.56 21.72
CA VAL A 321 14.26 -9.64 21.41
C VAL A 321 13.59 -10.99 21.56
N LEU A 322 12.82 -11.19 22.63
CA LEU A 322 12.09 -12.43 22.88
C LEU A 322 11.08 -12.69 21.75
N LEU A 323 10.37 -11.64 21.33
CA LEU A 323 9.39 -11.70 20.25
C LEU A 323 10.07 -11.99 18.90
N SER A 324 11.22 -11.37 18.62
CA SER A 324 11.97 -11.64 17.40
C SER A 324 12.52 -13.07 17.36
N HIS A 325 12.93 -13.62 18.51
CA HIS A 325 13.42 -14.99 18.62
C HIS A 325 12.28 -16.01 18.49
N TYR A 326 11.09 -15.69 18.99
CA TYR A 326 9.87 -16.48 18.81
C TYR A 326 9.48 -16.58 17.33
N LEU A 327 9.50 -15.46 16.61
CA LEU A 327 9.24 -15.42 15.15
C LEU A 327 10.28 -16.17 14.32
N ARG A 328 11.50 -16.35 14.83
CA ARG A 328 12.57 -17.15 14.20
C ARG A 328 12.54 -18.63 14.60
N GLU A 329 11.45 -19.09 15.23
CA GLU A 329 11.18 -20.48 15.59
C GLU A 329 12.24 -21.21 16.45
N LYS A 330 13.03 -20.48 17.24
CA LYS A 330 14.01 -21.12 18.13
C LYS A 330 13.30 -21.88 19.28
N PRO A 331 13.69 -23.14 19.59
CA PRO A 331 12.95 -23.97 20.55
C PRO A 331 12.99 -23.42 21.98
N LEU A 332 14.16 -22.92 22.40
CA LEU A 332 14.36 -22.32 23.73
C LEU A 332 13.55 -21.01 23.88
N ALA A 333 13.31 -20.30 22.77
CA ALA A 333 12.53 -19.07 22.77
C ALA A 333 11.03 -19.35 23.01
N ARG A 334 10.47 -20.45 22.49
CA ARG A 334 9.06 -20.82 22.71
C ARG A 334 8.75 -21.06 24.19
N ILE A 335 9.62 -21.78 24.90
CA ILE A 335 9.44 -22.06 26.34
C ILE A 335 9.52 -20.75 27.14
N SER A 336 10.56 -19.93 26.88
CA SER A 336 10.70 -18.63 27.55
C SER A 336 9.54 -17.68 27.25
N HIS A 337 8.98 -17.74 26.04
CA HIS A 337 7.84 -16.93 25.62
C HIS A 337 6.60 -17.20 26.46
N ILE A 338 6.27 -18.47 26.71
CA ILE A 338 5.11 -18.83 27.56
C ILE A 338 5.28 -18.27 28.98
N PHE A 339 6.48 -18.40 29.56
CA PHE A 339 6.77 -17.87 30.89
C PHE A 339 6.58 -16.35 30.95
N PHE A 340 7.21 -15.60 30.04
CA PHE A 340 7.08 -14.15 30.02
C PHE A 340 5.68 -13.67 29.60
N TRP A 341 4.96 -14.45 28.81
CA TRP A 341 3.57 -14.17 28.45
C TRP A 341 2.66 -14.20 29.69
N LEU A 342 2.80 -15.23 30.54
CA LEU A 342 2.07 -15.33 31.81
C LEU A 342 2.51 -14.26 32.81
N LEU A 343 3.83 -14.02 32.92
CA LEU A 343 4.37 -12.97 33.78
C LEU A 343 3.80 -11.59 33.42
N SER A 344 3.63 -11.32 32.13
CA SER A 344 3.08 -10.06 31.64
C SER A 344 1.64 -9.83 32.10
N TRP A 345 0.81 -10.88 32.06
CA TRP A 345 -0.54 -10.84 32.61
C TRP A 345 -0.53 -10.60 34.12
N GLY A 346 0.38 -11.26 34.85
CA GLY A 346 0.57 -11.04 36.29
C GLY A 346 0.88 -9.57 36.60
N ILE A 347 1.86 -8.98 35.90
CA ILE A 347 2.25 -7.57 36.08
C ILE A 347 1.07 -6.63 35.80
N MET A 348 0.30 -6.87 34.74
CA MET A 348 -0.87 -6.05 34.40
C MET A 348 -2.01 -6.20 35.41
N ALA A 349 -2.12 -7.34 36.11
CA ALA A 349 -3.17 -7.59 37.08
C ALA A 349 -2.93 -6.87 38.43
N VAL A 350 -1.67 -6.64 38.82
CA VAL A 350 -1.31 -5.95 40.08
C VAL A 350 -2.03 -4.60 40.25
N PRO A 351 -1.94 -3.63 39.31
CA PRO A 351 -2.63 -2.35 39.46
C PRO A 351 -4.14 -2.49 39.54
N LEU A 352 -4.71 -3.41 38.76
CA LEU A 352 -6.14 -3.67 38.81
C LEU A 352 -6.55 -4.18 40.19
N PHE A 353 -5.80 -5.14 40.75
CA PHE A 353 -6.07 -5.69 42.07
C PHE A 353 -6.06 -4.60 43.17
N HIS A 354 -5.04 -3.75 43.21
CA HIS A 354 -4.98 -2.65 44.20
C HIS A 354 -6.15 -1.66 44.04
N ILE A 355 -6.54 -1.36 42.80
CA ILE A 355 -7.73 -0.54 42.51
C ILE A 355 -9.01 -1.25 43.01
N TYR A 356 -9.19 -2.54 42.76
CA TYR A 356 -10.32 -3.30 43.28
C TYR A 356 -10.41 -3.26 44.81
N VAL A 357 -9.28 -3.50 45.49
CA VAL A 357 -9.21 -3.45 46.96
C VAL A 357 -9.60 -2.07 47.48
N LEU A 358 -9.16 -0.99 46.82
CA LEU A 358 -9.52 0.38 47.18
C LEU A 358 -11.01 0.65 46.98
N LEU A 359 -11.58 0.32 45.82
CA LEU A 359 -13.02 0.54 45.57
C LEU A 359 -13.89 -0.26 46.55
N TYR A 360 -13.43 -1.45 46.95
CA TYR A 360 -14.13 -2.28 47.91
C TYR A 360 -14.16 -1.63 49.30
N HIS A 361 -13.01 -1.17 49.80
CA HIS A 361 -12.87 -0.63 51.16
C HIS A 361 -13.18 0.87 51.28
N TYR A 362 -13.40 1.59 50.17
CA TYR A 362 -13.69 3.02 50.22
C TYR A 362 -14.97 3.31 51.03
N PRO A 363 -14.99 4.25 51.98
CA PRO A 363 -16.22 4.52 52.73
C PRO A 363 -17.29 5.16 51.83
N PRO A 364 -18.59 4.80 51.96
CA PRO A 364 -19.15 3.78 52.84
C PRO A 364 -18.93 2.35 52.31
N ALA A 365 -18.62 1.41 53.22
CA ALA A 365 -18.26 0.03 52.88
C ALA A 365 -19.44 -0.79 52.29
N SER A 366 -20.69 -0.41 52.60
CA SER A 366 -21.90 -1.09 52.10
C SER A 366 -22.04 -1.04 50.58
N ILE A 367 -21.41 -0.06 49.92
CA ILE A 367 -21.46 0.13 48.46
C ILE A 367 -20.21 -0.47 47.78
N GLY A 368 -19.32 -1.12 48.54
CA GLY A 368 -18.07 -1.70 48.04
C GLY A 368 -18.27 -2.65 46.85
N VAL A 369 -19.16 -3.62 47.00
CA VAL A 369 -19.47 -4.61 45.95
C VAL A 369 -20.06 -3.93 44.70
N ALA A 370 -20.97 -2.97 44.89
CA ALA A 370 -21.58 -2.24 43.77
C ALA A 370 -20.54 -1.42 42.98
N ARG A 371 -19.59 -0.78 43.67
CA ARG A 371 -18.48 -0.04 43.03
C ARG A 371 -17.56 -0.96 42.24
N THR A 372 -17.21 -2.13 42.78
CA THR A 372 -16.38 -3.10 42.04
C THR A 372 -17.11 -3.63 40.81
N CYS A 373 -18.42 -3.89 40.88
CA CYS A 373 -19.22 -4.30 39.73
C CYS A 373 -19.40 -3.20 38.69
N MET A 374 -19.51 -1.94 39.11
CA MET A 374 -19.55 -0.82 38.19
C MET A 374 -18.19 -0.67 37.47
N PHE A 375 -17.09 -0.79 38.22
CA PHE A 375 -15.75 -0.70 37.66
C PHE A 375 -15.42 -1.85 36.70
N THR A 376 -15.81 -3.10 37.01
CA THR A 376 -15.71 -4.22 36.06
C THR A 376 -16.47 -3.91 34.78
N ALA A 377 -17.71 -3.42 34.87
CA ALA A 377 -18.54 -3.11 33.70
C ALA A 377 -17.93 -2.00 32.84
N VAL A 378 -17.40 -0.93 33.46
CA VAL A 378 -16.76 0.18 32.76
C VAL A 378 -15.49 -0.26 32.03
N ILE A 379 -14.69 -1.16 32.61
CA ILE A 379 -13.44 -1.63 32.02
C ILE A 379 -13.64 -2.79 31.04
N ALA A 380 -14.72 -3.56 31.17
CA ALA A 380 -15.01 -4.72 30.32
C ALA A 380 -15.02 -4.34 28.83
N TYR A 381 -15.65 -3.22 28.47
CA TYR A 381 -15.73 -2.77 27.08
C TYR A 381 -14.36 -2.32 26.51
N PRO A 382 -13.58 -1.42 27.16
CA PRO A 382 -12.23 -1.08 26.73
C PRO A 382 -11.29 -2.29 26.64
N VAL A 383 -11.35 -3.22 27.60
CA VAL A 383 -10.53 -4.43 27.59
C VAL A 383 -10.94 -5.34 26.43
N TRP A 384 -12.24 -5.55 26.22
CA TRP A 384 -12.73 -6.32 25.10
C TRP A 384 -12.33 -5.70 23.75
N TRP A 385 -12.45 -4.38 23.59
CA TRP A 385 -12.01 -3.66 22.39
C TRP A 385 -10.50 -3.80 22.16
N LEU A 386 -9.70 -3.66 23.22
CA LEU A 386 -8.24 -3.81 23.16
C LEU A 386 -7.83 -5.22 22.77
N VAL A 387 -8.50 -6.25 23.32
CA VAL A 387 -8.28 -7.66 22.95
C VAL A 387 -8.67 -7.86 21.48
N ARG A 388 -9.89 -7.47 21.10
CA ARG A 388 -10.46 -7.69 19.76
C ARG A 388 -9.61 -7.04 18.66
N SER A 389 -9.18 -5.80 18.86
CA SER A 389 -8.35 -5.06 17.90
C SER A 389 -6.95 -5.65 17.72
N ASN A 390 -6.41 -6.35 18.72
CA ASN A 390 -5.05 -6.92 18.69
C ASN A 390 -5.02 -8.45 18.56
N LEU A 391 -6.14 -9.11 18.22
CA LEU A 391 -6.20 -10.58 18.08
C LEU A 391 -5.20 -11.14 17.06
N HIS A 392 -4.93 -10.39 15.99
CA HIS A 392 -3.95 -10.77 14.98
C HIS A 392 -2.51 -10.89 15.53
N GLN A 393 -2.23 -10.29 16.69
CA GLN A 393 -0.94 -10.31 17.37
C GLN A 393 -1.07 -10.81 18.82
N TRP A 394 -1.96 -11.79 19.07
CA TRP A 394 -2.25 -12.27 20.43
C TRP A 394 -1.00 -12.73 21.21
N TYR A 395 -0.02 -13.34 20.53
CA TYR A 395 1.25 -13.74 21.13
C TYR A 395 2.06 -12.55 21.70
N ALA A 396 1.96 -11.37 21.09
CA ALA A 396 2.66 -10.16 21.52
C ALA A 396 1.83 -9.27 22.45
N MET A 397 0.53 -9.51 22.55
CA MET A 397 -0.42 -8.62 23.22
C MET A 397 -0.05 -8.27 24.68
N PRO A 398 0.20 -9.24 25.58
CA PRO A 398 0.44 -8.88 26.98
C PRO A 398 1.83 -8.24 27.18
N PHE A 399 2.82 -8.58 26.35
CA PHE A 399 4.11 -7.90 26.32
C PHE A 399 3.94 -6.41 25.98
N ASN A 400 3.21 -6.13 24.88
CA ASN A 400 2.91 -4.78 24.46
C ASN A 400 2.10 -4.02 25.51
N GLY A 401 1.21 -4.71 26.24
CA GLY A 401 0.47 -4.16 27.37
C GLY A 401 1.39 -3.68 28.50
N VAL A 402 2.33 -4.51 28.94
CA VAL A 402 3.31 -4.15 29.98
C VAL A 402 4.23 -3.01 29.50
N VAL A 403 4.72 -3.06 28.26
CA VAL A 403 5.55 -1.97 27.70
C VAL A 403 4.77 -0.65 27.67
N LYS A 404 3.49 -0.66 27.27
CA LYS A 404 2.64 0.54 27.30
C LYS A 404 2.39 1.03 28.73
N LEU A 405 2.22 0.14 29.69
CA LEU A 405 2.07 0.49 31.11
C LEU A 405 3.33 1.17 31.66
N ILE A 406 4.51 0.63 31.34
CA ILE A 406 5.81 1.21 31.69
C ILE A 406 6.01 2.57 31.00
N MET A 407 5.61 2.68 29.73
CA MET A 407 5.74 3.90 28.94
C MET A 407 4.64 4.94 29.20
N LEU A 408 3.59 4.61 29.96
CA LEU A 408 2.42 5.46 30.15
C LEU A 408 2.76 6.89 30.58
N PRO A 409 3.68 7.14 31.54
CA PRO A 409 4.06 8.49 31.93
C PRO A 409 4.68 9.29 30.78
N ILE A 410 5.41 8.62 29.88
CA ILE A 410 6.12 9.24 28.76
C ILE A 410 5.19 9.45 27.58
N LEU A 411 4.28 8.51 27.33
CA LEU A 411 3.22 8.66 26.35
C LEU A 411 2.32 9.84 26.71
N PHE A 412 2.04 10.03 28.01
CA PHE A 412 1.34 11.22 28.51
C PHE A 412 2.13 12.50 28.25
N LEU A 413 3.43 12.53 28.57
CA LEU A 413 4.29 13.69 28.27
C LEU A 413 4.34 13.97 26.77
N ARG A 414 4.41 12.96 25.90
CA ARG A 414 4.45 13.16 24.43
C ARG A 414 3.20 13.85 23.87
N GLN A 415 2.07 13.84 24.58
CA GLN A 415 0.85 14.53 24.15
C GLN A 415 0.87 16.04 24.47
N LEU A 416 1.80 16.49 25.32
CA LEU A 416 1.89 17.88 25.75
C LEU A 416 2.84 18.69 24.84
N PRO A 417 2.70 20.04 24.80
CA PRO A 417 3.59 20.89 24.03
C PRO A 417 5.06 20.76 24.46
N PRO A 418 6.05 20.95 23.57
CA PRO A 418 7.46 20.67 23.85
C PRO A 418 8.02 21.37 25.10
N MET A 419 7.60 22.62 25.35
CA MET A 419 7.99 23.38 26.54
C MET A 419 7.44 22.76 27.84
N VAL A 420 6.22 22.24 27.79
CA VAL A 420 5.58 21.57 28.92
C VAL A 420 6.20 20.20 29.16
N ASN A 421 6.73 19.54 28.14
CA ASN A 421 7.39 18.23 28.27
C ASN A 421 8.63 18.29 29.16
N VAL A 422 9.41 19.37 29.03
CA VAL A 422 10.61 19.57 29.86
C VAL A 422 10.24 19.77 31.33
N VAL A 423 9.24 20.61 31.59
CA VAL A 423 8.73 20.84 32.95
C VAL A 423 8.09 19.57 33.52
N GLY A 424 7.27 18.90 32.72
CA GLY A 424 6.62 17.64 33.06
C GLY A 424 7.63 16.52 33.36
N LEU A 425 8.74 16.44 32.63
CA LEU A 425 9.79 15.46 32.92
C LEU A 425 10.41 15.65 34.32
N ILE A 426 10.41 16.87 34.86
CA ILE A 426 10.93 17.18 36.20
C ILE A 426 9.86 16.97 37.28
N VAL A 427 8.61 17.37 37.01
CA VAL A 427 7.52 17.40 38.02
C VAL A 427 6.74 16.08 38.10
N LEU A 428 6.61 15.35 36.99
CA LEU A 428 5.84 14.13 36.91
C LEU A 428 6.45 12.97 37.74
N PRO A 429 7.77 12.72 37.75
CA PRO A 429 8.33 11.60 38.50
C PRO A 429 8.03 11.64 40.02
N PRO A 430 8.17 12.79 40.73
CA PRO A 430 7.74 12.89 42.14
C PRO A 430 6.25 12.59 42.35
N LEU A 431 5.37 13.13 41.51
CA LEU A 431 3.92 12.89 41.63
C LEU A 431 3.59 11.42 41.37
N TYR A 432 4.19 10.85 40.33
CA TYR A 432 3.98 9.47 39.94
C TYR A 432 4.59 8.49 40.94
N SER A 433 5.63 8.88 41.69
CA SER A 433 6.21 8.10 42.78
C SER A 433 5.18 7.71 43.83
N TYR A 434 4.24 8.60 44.19
CA TYR A 434 3.14 8.28 45.11
C TYR A 434 2.18 7.23 44.53
N VAL A 435 1.86 7.36 43.25
CA VAL A 435 1.02 6.38 42.53
C VAL A 435 1.72 5.02 42.50
N ILE A 436 3.02 4.98 42.22
CA ILE A 436 3.81 3.75 42.22
C ILE A 436 3.83 3.11 43.61
N LYS A 437 4.06 3.90 44.68
CA LYS A 437 4.04 3.40 46.05
C LYS A 437 2.75 2.65 46.35
N TRP A 438 1.63 3.23 45.96
CA TRP A 438 0.31 2.66 46.22
C TRP A 438 0.01 1.42 45.35
N ILE A 439 0.51 1.38 44.12
CA ILE A 439 0.20 0.30 43.16
C ILE A 439 1.11 -0.91 43.28
N TYR A 440 2.42 -0.70 43.46
CA TYR A 440 3.42 -1.74 43.25
C TYR A 440 4.21 -2.13 44.50
N PHE A 441 4.16 -1.32 45.56
CA PHE A 441 4.85 -1.65 46.81
C PHE A 441 3.88 -2.32 47.79
N PHE A 442 4.34 -3.43 48.34
CA PHE A 442 3.62 -4.16 49.39
C PHE A 442 4.24 -3.78 50.74
N ASN A 443 3.40 -3.29 51.65
CA ASN A 443 3.76 -3.01 53.04
C ASN A 443 3.76 -4.28 53.88
#